data_AF-A0A1B8Y2E2-F1
#
_entry.id   AF-A0A1B8Y2E2-F1
#
_cell.length_a   1.000
_cell.length_b   1.000
_cell.length_c   1.000
_cell.angle_alpha   90.00
_cell.angle_beta   90.00
_cell.angle_gamma   90.00
#
_symmetry.space_group_name_H-M   'P 1'
#
loop_
_entity.id
_entity.type
_entity.pdbx_description
1 polymer ?
#
loop_
_entity_poly.entity_id
_entity_poly.type
_entity_poly.pdbx_seq_one_letter_code
_entity_poly.pdbx_strand_id
1 'polypeptide(L)'
;NIMLLGDLNASCGYVTLEEWKDIQLRSRNTFHWLIGDKDDTTVSENTHCAYDRIVVHGEDFLKAIVPGSAKPFNFKKKLGLSDEEVGK
;
A
#
# COMPACT_ATOMS: atom_id res chain seq x y z
N ASN A 1 -12.37 8.67 13.48
CA ASN A 1 -11.03 8.63 12.88
C ASN A 1 -10.46 7.25 13.04
N ILE A 2 -10.17 6.58 11.92
CA ILE A 2 -9.61 5.22 11.89
C ILE A 2 -8.51 5.16 10.82
N MET A 3 -7.45 4.41 11.09
CA MET A 3 -6.45 4.00 10.11
C MET A 3 -6.39 2.47 10.09
N LEU A 4 -6.45 1.88 8.90
CA LEU A 4 -6.18 0.47 8.66
C LEU A 4 -4.87 0.38 7.89
N LEU A 5 -3.91 -0.42 8.36
CA LEU A 5 -2.64 -0.59 7.69
C LEU A 5 -2.03 -1.97 7.89
N GLY A 6 -1.14 -2.34 6.98
CA GLY A 6 -0.38 -3.59 7.01
C GLY A 6 -0.38 -4.27 5.64
N ASP A 7 0.17 -5.48 5.61
CA ASP A 7 0.11 -6.37 4.46
C ASP A 7 -1.32 -6.90 4.28
N LEU A 8 -2.02 -6.39 3.28
CA LEU A 8 -3.38 -6.81 2.94
C LEU A 8 -3.40 -7.78 1.75
N ASN A 9 -2.24 -8.15 1.19
CA ASN A 9 -2.12 -8.86 -0.09
C ASN A 9 -3.00 -8.23 -1.20
N ALA A 10 -3.15 -6.91 -1.19
CA ALA A 10 -4.16 -6.22 -1.99
C ALA A 10 -3.67 -5.84 -3.40
N SER A 11 -3.08 -6.78 -4.15
CA SER A 11 -2.59 -6.51 -5.52
C SER A 11 -2.30 -7.81 -6.27
N CYS A 12 -1.84 -7.68 -7.51
CA CYS A 12 -1.35 -8.78 -8.34
C CYS A 12 -2.35 -9.95 -8.41
N GLY A 13 -1.89 -11.18 -8.22
CA GLY A 13 -2.75 -12.37 -8.32
C GLY A 13 -3.72 -12.59 -7.16
N TYR A 14 -3.63 -11.81 -6.07
CA TYR A 14 -4.50 -11.97 -4.90
C TYR A 14 -5.77 -11.12 -4.97
N VAL A 15 -5.70 -9.94 -5.60
CA VAL A 15 -6.87 -9.08 -5.82
C VAL A 15 -6.79 -8.51 -7.24
N THR A 16 -7.63 -9.04 -8.10
CA THR A 16 -7.78 -8.61 -9.50
C THR A 16 -8.55 -7.30 -9.62
N LEU A 17 -8.47 -6.65 -10.79
CA LEU A 17 -9.22 -5.43 -11.11
C LEU A 17 -10.74 -5.60 -11.00
N GLU A 18 -11.26 -6.82 -11.19
CA GLU A 18 -12.68 -7.10 -11.08
C GLU A 18 -13.11 -7.24 -9.62
N GLU A 19 -12.36 -7.99 -8.81
CA GLU A 19 -12.64 -8.21 -7.38
C GLU A 19 -12.58 -6.91 -6.56
N TRP A 20 -11.79 -5.92 -6.99
CA TRP A 20 -11.77 -4.60 -6.36
C TRP A 20 -13.13 -3.93 -6.25
N LYS A 21 -14.06 -4.24 -7.17
CA LYS A 21 -15.42 -3.67 -7.18
C LYS A 21 -16.26 -4.18 -6.01
N ASP A 22 -15.97 -5.38 -5.52
CA ASP A 22 -16.72 -6.05 -4.47
C ASP A 22 -16.18 -5.72 -3.06
N ILE A 23 -14.96 -5.19 -2.97
CA ILE A 23 -14.34 -4.78 -1.71
C ILE A 23 -14.98 -3.47 -1.22
N GLN A 24 -15.83 -3.56 -0.19
CA GLN A 24 -16.51 -2.40 0.41
C GLN A 24 -15.57 -1.30 0.92
N LEU A 25 -14.38 -1.70 1.41
CA LEU A 25 -13.35 -0.77 1.85
C LEU A 25 -12.78 0.06 0.68
N ARG A 26 -12.93 -0.43 -0.56
CA ARG A 26 -12.47 0.25 -1.77
C ARG A 26 -13.57 1.03 -2.46
N SER A 27 -14.79 0.48 -2.51
CA SER A 27 -15.90 1.07 -3.26
C SER A 27 -16.53 2.28 -2.59
N ARG A 28 -16.39 2.43 -1.26
CA ARG A 28 -16.90 3.58 -0.52
C ARG A 28 -15.92 4.74 -0.55
N ASN A 29 -16.39 5.92 -0.98
CA ASN A 29 -15.60 7.15 -1.04
C ASN A 29 -15.17 7.72 0.31
N THR A 30 -15.64 7.14 1.42
CA THR A 30 -15.27 7.54 2.79
C THR A 30 -13.97 6.90 3.27
N PHE A 31 -13.40 5.96 2.51
CA PHE A 31 -12.09 5.37 2.77
C PHE A 31 -11.07 5.90 1.77
N HIS A 32 -9.98 6.45 2.28
CA HIS A 32 -8.93 7.04 1.47
C HIS A 32 -7.71 6.14 1.49
N TRP A 33 -7.40 5.54 0.34
CA TRP A 33 -6.24 4.67 0.14
C TRP A 33 -5.01 5.52 -0.15
N LEU A 34 -4.11 5.61 0.82
CA LEU A 34 -2.92 6.47 0.75
C LEU A 34 -1.75 5.80 0.02
N ILE A 35 -1.71 4.47 0.01
CA ILE A 35 -0.82 3.67 -0.86
C ILE A 35 -1.67 3.19 -2.04
N GLY A 36 -1.33 3.67 -3.24
CA GLY A 36 -2.07 3.43 -4.48
C GLY A 36 -1.72 2.10 -5.14
N ASP A 37 -2.51 1.68 -6.13
CA ASP A 37 -2.31 0.38 -6.80
C ASP A 37 -1.05 0.31 -7.67
N LYS A 38 -0.45 1.48 -7.96
CA LYS A 38 0.78 1.58 -8.76
C LYS A 38 2.04 1.56 -7.90
N ASP A 39 1.90 1.70 -6.58
CA ASP A 39 3.03 1.63 -5.67
C ASP A 39 3.56 0.20 -5.58
N ASP A 40 4.88 0.06 -5.48
CA ASP A 40 5.50 -1.23 -5.19
C ASP A 40 5.92 -1.28 -3.73
N THR A 41 5.33 -2.22 -3.01
CA THR A 41 5.57 -2.46 -1.58
C THR A 41 6.46 -3.66 -1.34
N THR A 42 6.89 -4.34 -2.42
CA THR A 42 7.76 -5.51 -2.33
C THR A 42 9.23 -5.11 -2.34
N VAL A 43 10.08 -5.95 -1.74
CA VAL A 43 11.55 -5.77 -1.76
C VAL A 43 12.18 -6.43 -2.99
N SER A 44 11.52 -7.46 -3.52
CA SER A 44 12.01 -8.25 -4.65
C SER A 44 11.93 -7.46 -5.94
N GLU A 45 12.99 -7.48 -6.74
CA GLU A 45 13.02 -6.85 -8.08
C GLU A 45 12.19 -7.60 -9.12
N ASN A 46 11.79 -8.84 -8.81
CA ASN A 46 11.00 -9.70 -9.70
C ASN A 46 9.47 -9.50 -9.54
N THR A 47 9.06 -8.61 -8.64
CA THR A 47 7.64 -8.34 -8.35
C THR A 47 7.39 -6.84 -8.34
N HIS A 48 6.18 -6.43 -8.71
CA HIS A 48 5.73 -5.04 -8.59
C HIS A 48 4.30 -5.07 -8.07
N CYS A 49 4.13 -5.09 -6.75
CA CYS A 49 2.84 -5.33 -6.12
C CYS A 49 2.59 -4.39 -4.92
N ALA A 50 1.37 -3.87 -4.85
CA ALA A 50 0.88 -3.02 -3.75
C ALA A 50 0.16 -3.85 -2.67
N TYR A 51 0.89 -4.77 -2.02
CA TYR A 51 0.34 -5.63 -0.97
C TYR A 51 0.07 -4.86 0.32
N ASP A 52 1.06 -4.10 0.79
CA ASP A 52 0.95 -3.26 1.97
C ASP A 52 0.13 -2.01 1.67
N ARG A 53 -0.79 -1.66 2.56
CA ARG A 53 -1.70 -0.53 2.36
C ARG A 53 -1.80 0.32 3.60
N ILE A 54 -2.16 1.58 3.38
CA ILE A 54 -2.60 2.50 4.42
C ILE A 54 -3.93 3.06 3.93
N VAL A 55 -4.99 2.86 4.71
CA VAL A 55 -6.35 3.33 4.42
C VAL A 55 -6.83 4.14 5.62
N VAL A 56 -7.29 5.36 5.37
CA VAL A 56 -7.81 6.24 6.43
C VAL A 56 -9.29 6.55 6.25
N HIS A 57 -9.99 6.71 7.37
CA HIS A 57 -11.40 7.08 7.42
C HIS A 57 -11.64 8.20 8.44
N GLY A 58 -12.45 9.19 8.02
CA GLY A 58 -12.77 10.40 8.78
C GLY A 58 -12.07 11.63 8.19
N GLU A 59 -12.84 12.69 7.94
CA GLU A 59 -12.34 13.90 7.28
C GLU A 59 -11.22 14.57 8.05
N ASP A 60 -11.34 14.66 9.38
CA ASP A 60 -10.33 15.31 10.22
C ASP A 60 -9.00 14.52 10.19
N PHE A 61 -9.08 13.19 10.11
CA PHE A 61 -7.88 12.37 9.94
C PHE A 61 -7.27 12.62 8.55
N LEU A 62 -8.06 12.59 7.48
CA LEU A 62 -7.55 12.86 6.13
C LEU A 62 -6.87 14.24 6.06
N LYS A 63 -7.47 15.28 6.64
CA LYS A 63 -6.92 16.65 6.69
C LYS A 63 -5.61 16.73 7.47
N ALA A 64 -5.38 15.84 8.44
CA ALA A 64 -4.15 15.77 9.21
C ALA A 64 -3.01 15.03 8.48
N ILE A 65 -3.29 14.31 7.39
CA ILE A 65 -2.25 13.65 6.58
C ILE A 65 -1.49 14.70 5.77
N VAL A 66 -0.16 14.68 5.87
CA VAL A 66 0.71 15.51 5.01
C VAL A 66 0.60 14.98 3.57
N PRO A 67 0.18 15.80 2.59
CA PRO A 67 0.02 15.33 1.22
C PRO A 67 1.29 14.69 0.65
N GLY A 68 1.17 13.49 0.08
CA GLY A 68 2.28 12.74 -0.53
C GLY A 68 3.27 12.12 0.46
N SER A 69 3.01 12.18 1.77
CA SER A 69 3.92 11.57 2.76
C SER A 69 3.83 10.04 2.82
N ALA A 70 2.66 9.47 2.53
CA ALA A 70 2.46 8.03 2.48
C ALA A 70 3.11 7.46 1.22
N LYS A 71 4.10 6.59 1.42
CA LYS A 71 4.82 5.91 0.35
C LYS A 71 5.53 4.67 0.87
N PRO A 72 5.77 3.65 0.03
CA PRO A 72 6.67 2.56 0.37
C PRO A 72 8.09 3.06 0.64
N PHE A 73 8.81 2.38 1.52
CA PHE A 73 10.22 2.65 1.78
C PHE A 73 11.07 1.48 1.29
N ASN A 74 11.70 1.63 0.14
CA ASN A 74 12.63 0.64 -0.39
C ASN A 74 13.98 0.73 0.36
N PHE A 75 14.08 -0.01 1.46
CA PHE A 75 15.27 -0.02 2.32
C PHE A 75 16.47 -0.69 1.65
N LYS A 76 16.28 -1.73 0.82
CA LYS A 76 17.34 -2.36 0.01
C LYS A 76 18.10 -1.30 -0.79
N LYS A 77 17.35 -0.52 -1.58
CA LYS A 77 17.91 0.58 -2.39
C LYS A 77 18.49 1.70 -1.53
N LYS A 78 17.80 2.09 -0.45
CA LYS A 78 18.22 3.22 0.38
C LYS A 78 19.53 2.95 1.12
N LEU A 79 19.73 1.71 1.56
CA LEU A 79 20.89 1.27 2.34
C LEU A 79 21.96 0.59 1.47
N GLY A 80 21.68 0.30 0.20
CA GLY A 80 22.62 -0.34 -0.72
C GLY A 80 22.84 -1.82 -0.43
N LEU A 81 21.80 -2.53 0.01
CA LEU A 81 21.87 -3.94 0.41
C LEU A 81 21.76 -4.89 -0.79
N SER A 82 22.41 -6.04 -0.67
CA SER A 82 22.25 -7.20 -1.54
C SER A 82 20.94 -7.95 -1.29
N ASP A 83 20.57 -8.89 -2.17
CA ASP A 83 19.41 -9.77 -1.96
C ASP A 83 19.58 -10.66 -0.71
N GLU A 84 20.79 -11.18 -0.48
CA GLU A 84 21.12 -12.01 0.69
C GLU A 84 20.85 -11.25 2.01
N GLU A 85 21.28 -9.98 2.10
CA GLU A 85 21.08 -9.15 3.30
C GLU A 85 19.61 -8.83 3.59
N VAL A 86 18.74 -8.90 2.57
CA VAL A 86 17.29 -8.66 2.71
C VAL A 86 16.46 -9.94 2.68
N GLY A 87 17.12 -11.10 2.72
CA GLY A 87 16.46 -12.41 2.76
C GLY A 87 15.74 -12.76 1.45
N LYS A 88 16.32 -12.39 0.30
CA LYS A 88 15.84 -12.69 -1.04
C LYS A 88 16.74 -13.66 -1.79
#